data_AF-A0A958LRN4-F1
#
_entry.id   AF-A0A958LRN4-F1
#
_cell.length_a   1.000
_cell.length_b   1.000
_cell.length_c   1.000
_cell.angle_alpha   90.00
_cell.angle_beta   90.00
_cell.angle_gamma   90.00
#
_symmetry.space_group_name_H-M   'P 1'
#
loop_
_entity.id
_entity.type
_entity.pdbx_description
1 polymer ?
#
loop_
_entity_poly.entity_id
_entity_poly.type
_entity_poly.pdbx_seq_one_letter_code
_entity_poly.pdbx_strand_id
1 'polypeptide(L)'
;MAKPRVLVLCDYFLPGYRAGGPVRSLQAMTRFLKLHYHFTIWTRNHDWGESQVFAEEAMVATRKDENLDIDYLDSLRSGFFSWVDRLREERFDVVYLNSLFSWKFSIKYLIMRRLNLVPDSRVILAVRGELSPGARRIRGFKKSCFLWLASIVGLYDGVVFQASSELEKKDILNFLSIHHMEPEVRVASDLIWIGIDEEIGAIRKEPGELKIVFLSRITPMKNLETVI
;
A
#
# COMPACT_ATOMS: atom_id res chain seq x y z
N MET A 1 -10.34 14.78 -22.50
CA MET A 1 -11.04 13.58 -21.97
C MET A 1 -10.94 13.60 -20.46
N ALA A 2 -11.95 13.10 -19.74
CA ALA A 2 -11.86 12.96 -18.29
C ALA A 2 -10.79 11.92 -17.93
N LYS A 3 -9.97 12.18 -16.90
CA LYS A 3 -8.96 11.23 -16.42
C LYS A 3 -9.64 10.06 -15.71
N PRO A 4 -9.16 8.82 -15.89
CA PRO A 4 -9.67 7.70 -15.10
C PRO A 4 -9.44 7.93 -13.60
N ARG A 5 -10.44 7.58 -12.80
CA ARG A 5 -10.47 7.77 -11.34
C ARG A 5 -9.96 6.52 -10.64
N VAL A 6 -8.96 6.70 -9.78
CA VAL A 6 -8.32 5.62 -9.03
C VAL A 6 -8.53 5.86 -7.54
N LEU A 7 -9.29 4.97 -6.89
CA LEU A 7 -9.39 4.95 -5.43
C LEU A 7 -8.23 4.15 -4.85
N VAL A 8 -7.43 4.76 -4.00
CA VAL A 8 -6.36 4.08 -3.26
C VAL A 8 -6.79 3.88 -1.82
N LEU A 9 -6.81 2.61 -1.40
CA LEU A 9 -7.15 2.21 -0.04
C LEU A 9 -5.87 1.77 0.67
N CYS A 10 -5.46 2.51 1.71
CA CYS A 10 -4.19 2.26 2.40
C CYS A 10 -4.26 2.63 3.89
N ASP A 11 -3.57 1.86 4.75
CA ASP A 11 -3.56 2.19 6.18
C ASP A 11 -2.86 3.51 6.50
N TYR A 12 -1.77 3.83 5.79
CA TYR A 12 -0.97 5.00 6.09
C TYR A 12 -0.59 5.71 4.80
N PHE A 13 -0.69 7.03 4.84
CA PHE A 13 -0.26 7.94 3.79
C PHE A 13 0.22 9.25 4.41
N LEU A 14 0.48 10.27 3.59
CA LEU A 14 0.86 11.60 4.05
C LEU A 14 -0.18 12.17 5.02
N PRO A 15 0.21 13.00 6.01
CA PRO A 15 1.58 13.43 6.33
C PRO A 15 2.40 12.37 7.09
N GLY A 16 1.83 11.18 7.35
CA GLY A 16 2.53 10.09 8.02
C GLY A 16 3.75 9.59 7.23
N TYR A 17 4.75 9.10 7.96
CA TYR A 17 6.01 8.60 7.38
C TYR A 17 6.55 7.37 8.11
N ARG A 18 6.06 7.05 9.31
CA ARG A 18 6.59 5.97 10.16
C ARG A 18 6.36 4.57 9.58
N ALA A 19 5.31 4.41 8.76
CA ALA A 19 5.06 3.16 8.03
C ALA A 19 6.14 2.84 6.97
N GLY A 20 6.99 3.81 6.61
CA GLY A 20 8.17 3.60 5.77
C GLY A 20 7.89 3.45 4.28
N GLY A 21 8.52 2.47 3.64
CA GLY A 21 8.56 2.29 2.18
C GLY A 21 7.22 2.37 1.46
N PRO A 22 6.14 1.71 1.92
CA PRO A 22 4.85 1.75 1.25
C PRO A 22 4.28 3.16 1.08
N VAL A 23 4.48 4.06 2.06
CA VAL A 23 4.03 5.45 1.97
C VAL A 23 4.79 6.21 0.89
N ARG A 24 6.11 6.04 0.83
CA ARG A 24 6.97 6.68 -0.17
C ARG A 24 6.67 6.20 -1.59
N SER A 25 6.45 4.89 -1.75
CA SER A 25 6.10 4.27 -3.02
C SER A 25 4.74 4.77 -3.54
N LEU A 26 3.73 4.86 -2.66
CA LEU A 26 2.43 5.45 -3.01
C LEU A 26 2.56 6.94 -3.37
N GLN A 27 3.31 7.72 -2.59
CA GLN A 27 3.53 9.15 -2.86
C GLN A 27 4.20 9.37 -4.22
N ALA A 28 5.21 8.56 -4.55
CA ALA A 28 5.85 8.61 -5.85
C ALA A 28 4.86 8.25 -6.96
N MET A 29 4.09 7.17 -6.79
CA MET A 29 3.10 6.71 -7.77
C MET A 29 2.06 7.79 -8.09
N THR A 30 1.42 8.37 -7.07
CA THR A 30 0.40 9.41 -7.28
C THR A 30 1.02 10.62 -7.97
N ARG A 31 2.24 11.03 -7.58
CA ARG A 31 2.93 12.18 -8.19
C ARG A 31 3.33 11.94 -9.64
N PHE A 32 3.89 10.78 -9.98
CA PHE A 32 4.32 10.46 -11.35
C PHE A 32 3.14 10.28 -12.30
N LEU A 33 2.01 9.77 -11.80
CA LEU A 33 0.87 9.39 -12.63
C LEU A 33 -0.27 10.42 -12.62
N LYS A 34 -0.15 11.54 -11.89
CA LYS A 34 -1.21 12.57 -11.77
C LYS A 34 -1.63 13.23 -13.09
N LEU A 35 -0.78 13.21 -14.12
CA LEU A 35 -1.13 13.72 -15.44
C LEU A 35 -2.07 12.79 -16.20
N HIS A 36 -2.07 11.50 -15.86
CA HIS A 36 -2.85 10.46 -16.53
C HIS A 36 -4.09 10.04 -15.74
N TYR A 37 -4.05 10.14 -14.42
CA TYR A 37 -5.10 9.66 -13.51
C TYR A 37 -5.48 10.72 -12.49
N HIS A 38 -6.71 10.61 -11.98
CA HIS A 38 -7.14 11.30 -10.78
C HIS A 38 -7.13 10.30 -9.63
N PHE A 39 -6.38 10.60 -8.56
CA PHE A 39 -6.31 9.73 -7.39
C PHE A 39 -7.18 10.25 -6.26
N THR A 40 -7.94 9.35 -5.63
CA THR A 40 -8.60 9.60 -4.34
C THR A 40 -8.00 8.64 -3.33
N ILE A 41 -7.39 9.14 -2.26
CA ILE A 41 -6.76 8.32 -1.22
C ILE A 41 -7.68 8.25 0.00
N TRP A 42 -8.04 7.04 0.43
CA TRP A 42 -8.66 6.83 1.73
C TRP A 42 -7.62 6.23 2.67
N THR A 43 -7.37 6.92 3.77
CA THR A 43 -6.31 6.56 4.71
C THR A 43 -6.67 6.88 6.16
N ARG A 44 -5.86 6.44 7.12
CA ARG A 44 -6.04 6.80 8.52
C ARG A 44 -5.62 8.23 8.78
N ASN A 45 -6.26 8.85 9.77
CA ASN A 45 -5.95 10.20 10.23
C ASN A 45 -4.78 10.29 11.24
N HIS A 46 -3.98 9.23 11.40
CA HIS A 46 -2.84 9.15 12.31
C HIS A 46 -1.74 8.26 11.72
N ASP A 47 -0.50 8.43 12.18
CA ASP A 47 0.65 7.65 11.69
C ASP A 47 0.75 6.26 12.33
N TRP A 48 1.60 5.42 11.77
CA TRP A 48 1.86 4.08 12.29
C TRP A 48 2.46 4.13 13.70
N GLY A 49 1.83 3.39 14.60
CA GLY A 49 2.20 3.31 16.01
C GLY A 49 1.70 4.47 16.86
N GLU A 50 1.02 5.45 16.27
CA GLU A 50 0.50 6.62 16.97
C GLU A 50 -1.03 6.55 17.09
N SER A 51 -1.58 7.15 18.13
CA SER A 51 -3.02 7.36 18.31
C SER A 51 -3.43 8.81 18.07
N GLN A 52 -2.47 9.74 18.06
CA GLN A 52 -2.71 11.15 17.85
C GLN A 52 -3.12 11.41 16.40
N VAL A 53 -4.27 12.06 16.24
CA VAL A 53 -4.76 12.55 14.94
C VAL A 53 -3.83 13.65 14.44
N PHE A 54 -3.56 13.66 13.14
CA PHE A 54 -2.80 14.74 12.51
C PHE A 54 -3.48 16.09 12.74
N ALA A 55 -2.66 17.14 12.90
CA ALA A 55 -3.17 18.51 12.93
C ALA A 55 -3.90 18.83 11.61
N GLU A 56 -5.00 19.58 11.69
CA GLU A 56 -5.83 19.92 10.53
C GLU A 56 -5.01 20.64 9.46
N GLU A 57 -4.11 21.54 9.86
CA GLU A 57 -3.24 22.28 8.95
C GLU A 57 -2.31 21.35 8.16
N ALA A 58 -1.83 20.28 8.81
CA ALA A 58 -0.98 19.28 8.17
C ALA A 58 -1.77 18.43 7.16
N MET A 59 -3.02 18.08 7.48
CA MET A 59 -3.92 17.35 6.56
C MET A 59 -4.38 18.22 5.39
N VAL A 60 -4.62 19.51 5.60
CA VAL A 60 -4.95 20.46 4.53
C VAL A 60 -3.74 20.66 3.61
N ALA A 61 -2.54 20.71 4.17
CA ALA A 61 -1.31 20.88 3.39
C ALA A 61 -1.04 19.74 2.39
N THR A 62 -1.47 18.50 2.68
CA THR A 62 -1.29 17.36 1.76
C THR A 62 -2.28 17.36 0.60
N ARG A 63 -3.39 18.11 0.70
CA ARG A 63 -4.42 18.23 -0.34
C ARG A 63 -4.13 19.30 -1.40
N LYS A 64 -2.91 19.84 -1.42
CA LYS A 64 -2.52 20.92 -2.35
C LYS A 64 -2.15 20.42 -3.76
N ASP A 65 -2.03 19.11 -3.95
CA ASP A 65 -1.65 18.53 -5.23
C ASP A 65 -2.87 18.38 -6.17
N GLU A 66 -2.78 18.96 -7.38
CA GLU A 66 -3.80 18.76 -8.40
C GLU A 66 -3.94 17.28 -8.79
N ASN A 67 -5.19 16.81 -8.96
CA ASN A 67 -5.56 15.43 -9.29
C ASN A 67 -5.25 14.41 -8.18
N LEU A 68 -5.16 14.87 -6.93
CA LEU A 68 -5.00 14.06 -5.73
C LEU A 68 -5.94 14.55 -4.63
N ASP A 69 -6.99 13.78 -4.34
CA ASP A 69 -7.84 13.98 -3.17
C ASP A 69 -7.41 13.04 -2.05
N ILE A 70 -7.42 13.52 -0.80
CA ILE A 70 -7.05 12.72 0.37
C ILE A 70 -8.12 12.82 1.45
N ASP A 71 -8.76 11.68 1.73
CA ASP A 71 -9.72 11.51 2.80
C ASP A 71 -9.10 10.76 3.98
N TYR A 72 -8.98 11.49 5.08
CA TYR A 72 -8.60 10.96 6.37
C TYR A 72 -9.83 10.40 7.07
N LEU A 73 -9.89 9.08 7.20
CA LEU A 73 -11.02 8.39 7.81
C LEU A 73 -10.82 8.28 9.32
N ASP A 74 -11.78 8.82 10.06
CA ASP A 74 -11.97 8.61 11.49
C ASP A 74 -12.86 7.37 11.76
N SER A 75 -13.13 7.06 13.03
CA SER A 75 -14.02 5.96 13.41
C SER A 75 -15.46 6.14 12.91
N LEU A 76 -15.93 7.38 12.70
CA LEU A 76 -17.29 7.70 12.28
C LEU A 76 -17.48 7.53 10.77
N ARG A 77 -16.48 7.92 9.97
CA ARG A 77 -16.44 7.82 8.49
C ARG A 77 -15.90 6.48 7.99
N SER A 78 -15.50 5.59 8.91
CA SER A 78 -15.00 4.25 8.59
C SER A 78 -16.02 3.14 8.82
N GLY A 79 -17.31 3.47 9.02
CA GLY A 79 -18.40 2.50 9.09
C GLY A 79 -18.53 1.67 7.82
N PHE A 80 -19.06 0.45 7.92
CA PHE A 80 -19.25 -0.44 6.78
C PHE A 80 -20.26 0.14 5.78
N PHE A 81 -21.47 0.49 6.22
CA PHE A 81 -22.51 1.02 5.33
C PHE A 81 -22.17 2.41 4.77
N SER A 82 -21.57 3.29 5.58
CA SER A 82 -21.09 4.59 5.10
C SER A 82 -20.12 4.47 3.92
N TRP A 83 -19.24 3.46 3.92
CA TRP A 83 -18.38 3.19 2.77
C TRP A 83 -19.16 2.72 1.55
N VAL A 84 -20.14 1.84 1.73
CA VAL A 84 -20.98 1.34 0.65
C VAL A 84 -21.72 2.51 -0.02
N ASP A 85 -22.32 3.40 0.77
CA ASP A 85 -23.05 4.57 0.26
C ASP A 85 -22.11 5.48 -0.54
N ARG A 86 -20.95 5.84 0.03
CA ARG A 86 -19.95 6.68 -0.65
C ARG A 86 -19.41 6.05 -1.93
N LEU A 87 -19.13 4.74 -1.93
CA LEU A 87 -18.64 4.02 -3.11
C LEU A 87 -19.71 3.88 -4.20
N ARG A 88 -21.01 4.02 -3.87
CA ARG A 88 -22.09 4.04 -4.85
C ARG A 88 -22.30 5.43 -5.44
N GLU A 89 -22.11 6.47 -4.64
CA GLU A 89 -22.20 7.87 -5.06
C GLU A 89 -21.02 8.26 -5.97
N GLU A 90 -19.82 7.82 -5.62
CA GLU A 90 -18.59 8.12 -6.34
C GLU A 90 -18.13 6.89 -7.14
N ARG A 91 -18.07 7.03 -8.48
CA ARG A 91 -17.57 5.95 -9.35
C ARG A 91 -16.06 6.02 -9.49
N PHE A 92 -15.43 4.85 -9.40
CA PHE A 92 -14.01 4.66 -9.65
C PHE A 92 -13.81 3.64 -10.76
N ASP A 93 -12.85 3.90 -11.65
CA ASP A 93 -12.50 2.95 -12.71
C ASP A 93 -11.60 1.83 -12.15
N VAL A 94 -10.76 2.20 -11.18
CA VAL A 94 -9.79 1.30 -10.52
C VAL A 94 -9.83 1.50 -9.01
N VAL A 95 -9.83 0.39 -8.27
CA VAL A 95 -9.54 0.38 -6.83
C VAL A 95 -8.20 -0.27 -6.58
N TYR A 96 -7.28 0.50 -6.01
CA TYR A 96 -5.92 0.11 -5.69
C TYR A 96 -5.78 -0.16 -4.19
N LEU A 97 -5.53 -1.41 -3.82
CA LEU A 97 -5.39 -1.87 -2.45
C LEU A 97 -3.90 -1.93 -2.09
N ASN A 98 -3.46 -1.14 -1.12
CA ASN A 98 -2.06 -1.05 -0.73
C ASN A 98 -1.78 -1.77 0.60
N SER A 99 -2.08 -3.06 0.63
CA SER A 99 -1.72 -4.06 1.65
C SER A 99 -2.62 -5.28 1.46
N LEU A 100 -2.10 -6.49 1.57
CA LEU A 100 -2.90 -7.71 1.49
C LEU A 100 -3.73 -7.91 2.76
N PHE A 101 -3.13 -7.66 3.93
CA PHE A 101 -3.74 -7.97 5.23
C PHE A 101 -4.42 -6.79 5.92
N SER A 102 -4.62 -5.66 5.21
CA SER A 102 -5.31 -4.51 5.81
C SER A 102 -6.78 -4.79 6.07
N TRP A 103 -7.13 -5.00 7.34
CA TRP A 103 -8.51 -5.23 7.75
C TRP A 103 -9.42 -4.02 7.48
N LYS A 104 -8.93 -2.81 7.79
CA LYS A 104 -9.73 -1.57 7.70
C LYS A 104 -10.00 -1.13 6.26
N PHE A 105 -9.12 -1.51 5.33
CA PHE A 105 -9.13 -1.01 3.96
C PHE A 105 -9.33 -2.16 2.96
N SER A 106 -8.29 -2.95 2.70
CA SER A 106 -8.31 -3.99 1.66
C SER A 106 -9.36 -5.07 1.89
N ILE A 107 -9.34 -5.72 3.05
CA ILE A 107 -10.26 -6.83 3.36
C ILE A 107 -11.70 -6.31 3.42
N LYS A 108 -11.91 -5.15 4.07
CA LYS A 108 -13.22 -4.51 4.15
C LYS A 108 -13.82 -4.23 2.77
N TYR A 109 -13.04 -3.63 1.87
CA TYR A 109 -13.48 -3.36 0.49
C TYR A 109 -13.76 -4.66 -0.28
N LEU A 110 -12.88 -5.66 -0.18
CA LEU A 110 -13.07 -6.94 -0.87
C LEU A 110 -14.31 -7.69 -0.40
N ILE A 111 -14.65 -7.62 0.90
CA ILE A 111 -15.92 -8.15 1.42
C ILE A 111 -17.10 -7.43 0.77
N MET A 112 -17.08 -6.09 0.71
CA MET A 112 -18.16 -5.32 0.07
C MET A 112 -18.33 -5.67 -1.40
N ARG A 113 -17.21 -5.81 -2.13
CA ARG A 113 -17.19 -6.23 -3.53
C ARG A 113 -17.75 -7.64 -3.68
N ARG A 114 -17.31 -8.60 -2.85
CA ARG A 114 -17.76 -9.99 -2.92
C ARG A 114 -19.25 -10.15 -2.66
N LEU A 115 -19.80 -9.28 -1.80
CA LEU A 115 -21.23 -9.19 -1.50
C LEU A 115 -22.01 -8.36 -2.55
N ASN A 116 -21.37 -7.90 -3.63
CA ASN A 116 -21.95 -7.03 -4.66
C ASN A 116 -22.60 -5.75 -4.11
N LEU A 117 -22.05 -5.21 -3.02
CA LEU A 117 -22.59 -4.01 -2.38
C LEU A 117 -22.09 -2.73 -3.04
N VAL A 118 -20.95 -2.77 -3.72
CA VAL A 118 -20.30 -1.62 -4.36
C VAL A 118 -20.26 -1.80 -5.87
N PRO A 119 -20.16 -0.71 -6.65
CA PRO A 119 -20.01 -0.80 -8.10
C PRO A 119 -18.83 -1.66 -8.50
N ASP A 120 -18.94 -2.33 -9.65
CA ASP A 120 -17.82 -3.09 -10.18
C ASP A 120 -16.70 -2.14 -10.63
N SER A 121 -15.46 -2.52 -10.32
CA SER A 121 -14.27 -1.73 -10.60
C SER A 121 -13.09 -2.67 -10.74
N ARG A 122 -12.12 -2.32 -11.58
CA ARG A 122 -10.90 -3.12 -11.68
C ARG A 122 -10.14 -3.03 -10.35
N VAL A 123 -9.84 -4.16 -9.73
CA VAL A 123 -9.11 -4.20 -8.46
C VAL A 123 -7.65 -4.57 -8.70
N ILE A 124 -6.75 -3.73 -8.21
CA ILE A 124 -5.31 -4.01 -8.17
C ILE A 124 -4.89 -4.08 -6.70
N LEU A 125 -4.18 -5.14 -6.31
CA LEU A 125 -3.69 -5.32 -4.94
C LEU A 125 -2.17 -5.39 -4.91
N ALA A 126 -1.53 -4.41 -4.28
CA ALA A 126 -0.09 -4.42 -4.05
C ALA A 126 0.24 -5.15 -2.74
N VAL A 127 1.05 -6.21 -2.86
CA VAL A 127 1.37 -7.10 -1.73
C VAL A 127 2.46 -6.52 -0.83
N ARG A 128 3.36 -5.69 -1.36
CA ARG A 128 4.38 -4.93 -0.62
C ARG A 128 5.27 -5.79 0.29
N GLY A 129 5.61 -6.99 -0.16
CA GLY A 129 6.49 -7.94 0.52
C GLY A 129 5.85 -8.65 1.71
N GLU A 130 4.53 -8.50 1.93
CA GLU A 130 3.80 -9.09 3.06
C GLU A 130 3.81 -10.64 3.07
N LEU A 131 4.13 -11.24 1.92
CA LEU A 131 4.24 -12.68 1.69
C LEU A 131 5.68 -13.20 1.56
N SER A 132 6.68 -12.34 1.75
CA SER A 132 8.09 -12.77 1.76
C SER A 132 8.36 -13.82 2.85
N PRO A 133 9.39 -14.68 2.72
CA PRO A 133 9.73 -15.67 3.74
C PRO A 133 9.86 -15.10 5.17
N GLY A 134 10.51 -13.94 5.30
CA GLY A 134 10.63 -13.23 6.58
C GLY A 134 9.28 -12.74 7.12
N ALA A 135 8.44 -12.15 6.26
CA ALA A 135 7.13 -11.66 6.66
C ALA A 135 6.14 -12.78 6.99
N ARG A 136 6.25 -13.95 6.35
CA ARG A 136 5.41 -15.13 6.64
C ARG A 136 5.65 -15.71 8.03
N ARG A 137 6.88 -15.66 8.54
CA ARG A 137 7.19 -16.11 9.90
C ARG A 137 6.47 -15.28 10.97
N ILE A 138 6.25 -14.00 10.70
CA ILE A 138 5.55 -13.10 11.63
C ILE A 138 4.04 -13.38 11.54
N ARG A 139 3.49 -13.98 12.60
CA ARG A 139 2.05 -14.37 12.69
C ARG A 139 1.61 -15.31 11.55
N GLY A 140 2.50 -16.19 11.11
CA GLY A 140 2.29 -17.06 9.94
C GLY A 140 1.02 -17.91 9.98
N PHE A 141 0.71 -18.50 11.15
CA PHE A 141 -0.53 -19.26 11.33
C PHE A 141 -1.78 -18.42 11.04
N LYS A 142 -1.86 -17.20 11.59
CA LYS A 142 -2.99 -16.29 11.36
C LYS A 142 -3.13 -15.90 9.89
N LYS A 143 -2.01 -15.65 9.20
CA LYS A 143 -2.00 -15.33 7.76
C LYS A 143 -2.49 -16.51 6.92
N SER A 144 -2.01 -17.72 7.23
CA SER A 144 -2.39 -18.95 6.53
C SER A 144 -3.88 -19.27 6.71
N CYS A 145 -4.40 -19.22 7.95
CA CYS A 145 -5.83 -19.40 8.21
C CYS A 145 -6.69 -18.37 7.49
N PHE A 146 -6.26 -17.09 7.49
CA PHE A 146 -6.97 -16.04 6.78
C PHE A 146 -7.03 -16.31 5.28
N LEU A 147 -5.91 -16.67 4.64
CA LEU A 147 -5.90 -16.91 3.20
C LEU A 147 -6.64 -18.19 2.81
N TRP A 148 -6.60 -19.23 3.65
CA TRP A 148 -7.43 -20.41 3.46
C TRP A 148 -8.92 -20.04 3.43
N LEU A 149 -9.38 -19.25 4.40
CA LEU A 149 -10.77 -18.77 4.41
C LEU A 149 -11.07 -17.85 3.21
N ALA A 150 -10.14 -16.94 2.88
CA ALA A 150 -10.27 -16.03 1.75
C ALA A 150 -10.38 -16.77 0.42
N SER A 151 -9.67 -17.89 0.27
CA SER A 151 -9.79 -18.79 -0.88
C SER A 151 -11.16 -19.44 -0.96
N ILE A 152 -11.65 -20.02 0.15
CA ILE A 152 -12.98 -20.68 0.18
C ILE A 152 -14.10 -19.73 -0.24
N VAL A 153 -14.05 -18.49 0.23
CA VAL A 153 -15.09 -17.50 -0.09
C VAL A 153 -14.85 -16.79 -1.43
N GLY A 154 -13.74 -17.02 -2.12
CA GLY A 154 -13.39 -16.34 -3.36
C GLY A 154 -13.14 -14.83 -3.17
N LEU A 155 -12.56 -14.43 -2.03
CA LEU A 155 -12.42 -13.02 -1.65
C LEU A 155 -11.57 -12.22 -2.66
N TYR A 156 -10.60 -12.89 -3.28
CA TYR A 156 -9.65 -12.29 -4.21
C TYR A 156 -9.97 -12.58 -5.69
N ASP A 157 -11.15 -13.11 -6.00
CA ASP A 157 -11.53 -13.46 -7.37
C ASP A 157 -11.58 -12.20 -8.26
N GLY A 158 -10.91 -12.24 -9.41
CA GLY A 158 -10.81 -11.10 -10.33
C GLY A 158 -9.94 -9.93 -9.81
N VAL A 159 -9.12 -10.16 -8.77
CA VAL A 159 -8.11 -9.19 -8.32
C VAL A 159 -6.80 -9.41 -9.08
N VAL A 160 -6.23 -8.32 -9.60
CA VAL A 160 -4.87 -8.33 -10.18
C VAL A 160 -3.87 -8.02 -9.07
N PHE A 161 -2.98 -8.96 -8.77
CA PHE A 161 -1.93 -8.77 -7.79
C PHE A 161 -0.74 -8.05 -8.43
N GLN A 162 -0.25 -7.02 -7.74
CA GLN A 162 0.98 -6.32 -8.08
C GLN A 162 2.13 -6.82 -7.20
N ALA A 163 3.20 -7.26 -7.85
CA ALA A 163 4.50 -7.53 -7.26
C ALA A 163 5.48 -6.41 -7.63
N SER A 164 6.35 -6.00 -6.70
CA SER A 164 7.42 -5.03 -6.93
C SER A 164 8.65 -5.63 -7.64
N SER A 165 8.76 -6.97 -7.62
CA SER A 165 9.87 -7.71 -8.23
C SER A 165 9.43 -9.11 -8.67
N GLU A 166 10.23 -9.74 -9.53
CA GLU A 166 10.04 -11.15 -9.91
C GLU A 166 10.17 -12.10 -8.71
N LEU A 167 11.00 -11.75 -7.72
CA LEU A 167 11.10 -12.52 -6.48
C LEU A 167 9.80 -12.47 -5.68
N GLU A 168 9.22 -11.27 -5.52
CA GLU A 168 7.94 -11.13 -4.84
C GLU A 168 6.81 -11.83 -5.60
N LYS A 169 6.82 -11.79 -6.95
CA LYS A 169 5.86 -12.55 -7.75
C LYS A 169 5.93 -14.04 -7.45
N LYS A 170 7.13 -14.62 -7.35
CA LYS A 170 7.30 -16.01 -6.94
C LYS A 170 6.76 -16.26 -5.54
N ASP A 171 7.01 -15.37 -4.58
CA ASP A 171 6.48 -15.48 -3.22
C ASP A 171 4.94 -15.46 -3.19
N ILE A 172 4.31 -14.57 -3.97
CA ILE A 172 2.85 -14.47 -4.12
C ILE A 172 2.29 -15.77 -4.69
N LEU A 173 2.81 -16.23 -5.83
CA LEU A 173 2.35 -17.45 -6.49
C LEU A 173 2.49 -18.67 -5.59
N ASN A 174 3.64 -18.84 -4.94
CA ASN A 174 3.89 -19.95 -4.04
C ASN A 174 2.95 -19.96 -2.84
N PHE A 175 2.64 -18.78 -2.26
CA PHE A 175 1.82 -18.72 -1.07
C PHE A 175 0.33 -18.87 -1.38
N LEU A 176 -0.13 -18.30 -2.51
CA LEU A 176 -1.54 -18.39 -2.91
C LEU A 176 -1.89 -19.77 -3.50
N SER A 177 -0.95 -20.44 -4.17
CA SER A 177 -1.17 -21.81 -4.68
C SER A 177 -1.37 -22.85 -3.58
N ILE A 178 -0.73 -22.68 -2.41
CA ILE A 178 -0.99 -23.51 -1.20
C ILE A 178 -2.47 -23.44 -0.79
N HIS A 179 -3.13 -22.33 -1.09
CA HIS A 179 -4.54 -22.11 -0.82
C HIS A 179 -5.41 -22.33 -2.05
N HIS A 180 -4.94 -23.06 -3.07
CA HIS A 180 -5.68 -23.38 -4.30
C HIS A 180 -6.17 -22.14 -5.08
N MET A 181 -5.46 -21.02 -4.97
CA MET A 181 -5.74 -19.82 -5.75
C MET A 181 -4.77 -19.68 -6.91
N GLU A 182 -5.28 -19.25 -8.07
CA GLU A 182 -4.50 -18.94 -9.28
C GLU A 182 -4.62 -17.44 -9.62
N PRO A 183 -3.90 -16.56 -8.91
CA PRO A 183 -4.02 -15.11 -9.09
C PRO A 183 -3.38 -14.64 -10.39
N GLU A 184 -3.98 -13.62 -11.04
CA GLU A 184 -3.24 -12.83 -12.03
C GLU A 184 -2.20 -11.97 -11.30
N VAL A 185 -0.91 -12.21 -11.53
CA VAL A 185 0.17 -11.43 -10.90
C VAL A 185 0.99 -10.69 -11.95
N ARG A 186 1.06 -9.35 -11.83
CA ARG A 186 1.88 -8.48 -12.66
C ARG A 186 3.02 -7.87 -11.86
N VAL A 187 4.21 -7.83 -12.45
CA VAL A 187 5.36 -7.15 -11.88
C VAL A 187 5.34 -5.70 -12.31
N ALA A 188 5.28 -4.79 -11.33
CA ALA A 188 5.44 -3.36 -11.50
C ALA A 188 6.22 -2.84 -10.30
N SER A 189 7.49 -2.48 -10.54
CA SER A 189 8.41 -2.05 -9.50
C SER A 189 7.96 -0.78 -8.80
N ASP A 190 8.29 -0.70 -7.53
CA ASP A 190 8.01 0.46 -6.70
C ASP A 190 8.68 1.71 -7.28
N LEU A 191 7.89 2.75 -7.54
CA LEU A 191 8.41 4.03 -7.98
C LEU A 191 9.11 4.70 -6.81
N ILE A 192 10.33 5.18 -7.06
CA ILE A 192 11.09 5.96 -6.09
C ILE A 192 11.09 7.40 -6.61
N TRP A 193 10.50 8.30 -5.83
CA TRP A 193 10.68 9.73 -6.07
C TRP A 193 11.77 10.24 -5.15
N ILE A 194 12.89 10.58 -5.77
CA ILE A 194 14.02 11.23 -5.13
C ILE A 194 13.82 12.72 -5.40
N GLY A 195 13.27 13.44 -4.42
CA GLY A 195 13.06 14.89 -4.49
C GLY A 195 14.34 15.70 -4.35
N ILE A 196 15.41 15.27 -5.01
CA ILE A 196 16.71 15.91 -4.94
C ILE A 196 16.80 16.84 -6.15
N ASP A 197 16.37 18.07 -5.96
CA ASP A 197 16.82 19.22 -6.76
C ASP A 197 18.07 19.86 -6.12
N GLU A 198 18.51 19.40 -4.93
CA GLU A 198 19.73 19.87 -4.27
C GLU A 198 20.96 19.13 -4.79
N GLU A 199 22.00 19.86 -5.21
CA GLU A 199 23.29 19.25 -5.54
C GLU A 199 23.80 18.42 -4.35
N ILE A 200 23.86 17.09 -4.54
CA ILE A 200 24.47 16.20 -3.55
C ILE A 200 25.96 16.59 -3.48
N GLY A 201 26.34 17.26 -2.38
CA GLY A 201 27.73 17.63 -2.14
C GLY A 201 28.65 16.43 -2.25
N ALA A 202 29.73 16.55 -3.02
CA ALA A 202 30.69 15.47 -3.20
C ALA A 202 31.34 15.11 -1.86
N ILE A 203 31.21 13.85 -1.44
CA ILE A 203 31.91 13.34 -0.26
C ILE A 203 33.37 13.13 -0.64
N ARG A 204 34.29 13.84 0.03
CA ARG A 204 35.73 13.65 -0.15
C ARG A 204 36.14 12.25 0.34
N LYS A 205 36.74 11.46 -0.56
CA LYS A 205 37.25 10.12 -0.30
C LYS A 205 38.74 10.20 0.01
N GLU A 206 39.15 9.72 1.17
CA GLU A 206 40.56 9.61 1.54
C GLU A 206 41.12 8.25 1.08
N PRO A 207 42.27 8.21 0.38
CA PRO A 207 42.93 6.96 0.01
C PRO A 207 43.25 6.11 1.24
N GLY A 208 42.91 4.81 1.20
CA GLY A 208 43.10 3.88 2.32
C GLY A 208 41.95 3.84 3.32
N GLU A 209 40.94 4.71 3.20
CA GLU A 209 39.76 4.74 4.07
C GLU A 209 38.51 4.20 3.36
N LEU A 210 37.75 3.35 4.04
CA LEU A 210 36.45 2.84 3.58
C LEU A 210 35.34 3.29 4.53
N LYS A 211 34.38 4.07 4.00
CA LYS A 211 33.18 4.48 4.72
C LYS A 211 31.98 3.66 4.21
N ILE A 212 31.43 2.82 5.07
CA ILE A 212 30.24 2.01 4.78
C ILE A 212 29.08 2.59 5.59
N VAL A 213 27.93 2.81 4.96
CA VAL A 213 26.72 3.27 5.62
C VAL A 213 25.64 2.20 5.50
N PHE A 214 25.10 1.77 6.64
CA PHE A 214 23.95 0.86 6.69
C PHE A 214 22.73 1.62 7.20
N LEU A 215 21.74 1.83 6.32
CA LEU A 215 20.52 2.57 6.65
C LEU A 215 19.29 1.65 6.58
N SER A 216 18.71 1.31 7.73
CA SER A 216 17.45 0.58 7.79
C SER A 216 16.77 0.69 9.17
N ARG A 217 15.54 0.16 9.31
CA ARG A 217 14.90 0.00 10.62
C ARG A 217 15.60 -1.09 11.44
N ILE A 218 15.74 -0.89 12.76
CA ILE A 218 16.27 -1.92 13.67
C ILE A 218 15.20 -2.99 13.90
N THR A 219 15.24 -4.04 13.08
CA THR A 219 14.34 -5.20 13.17
C THR A 219 15.09 -6.47 12.77
N PRO A 220 14.70 -7.66 13.26
CA PRO A 220 15.41 -8.90 12.92
C PRO A 220 15.53 -9.13 11.42
N MET A 221 14.53 -8.75 10.63
CA MET A 221 14.54 -8.90 9.17
C MET A 221 15.62 -8.06 8.46
N LYS A 222 16.18 -7.04 9.13
CA LYS A 222 17.22 -6.19 8.55
C LYS A 222 18.64 -6.69 8.86
N ASN A 223 18.81 -7.73 9.68
CA ASN A 223 20.10 -8.39 9.95
C ASN A 223 21.24 -7.41 10.31
N LEU A 224 20.94 -6.35 11.08
CA LEU A 224 21.96 -5.37 11.51
C LEU A 224 23.12 -6.03 12.25
N GLU A 225 22.84 -7.09 13.01
CA GLU A 225 23.81 -7.93 13.72
C GLU A 225 24.86 -8.61 12.83
N THR A 226 24.61 -8.75 11.52
CA THR A 226 25.60 -9.30 10.58
C THR A 226 26.51 -8.22 9.99
N VAL A 227 26.13 -6.95 10.15
CA VAL A 227 26.82 -5.80 9.57
C VAL A 227 27.75 -5.12 10.59
N ILE A 228 27.43 -5.22 11.88
CA ILE A 228 28.25 -4.74 13.02
C ILE A 228 29.16 -5.88 13.49
#